data_AF-A0A2N1VFW2-F1
#
_entry.id   AF-A0A2N1VFW2-F1
#
_cell.length_a   1.000
_cell.length_b   1.000
_cell.length_c   1.000
_cell.angle_alpha   90.00
_cell.angle_beta   90.00
_cell.angle_gamma   90.00
#
_symmetry.space_group_name_H-M   'P 1'
#
loop_
_entity.id
_entity.type
_entity.pdbx_description
1 polymer ?
#
loop_
_entity_poly.entity_id
_entity_poly.type
_entity_poly.pdbx_seq_one_letter_code
_entity_poly.pdbx_strand_id
1 'polypeptide(L)'
;MGQQQLLLILLGIVVVGIAIFVGINLFRANAIETKRNNVTNELVNLASMAQQYYMRPNSLGGGSRSFTGWIIPSELVVTANGHYTSVVASDQVEITGVGNEVVTNNDSVTVKIQVNPTSFTTIIIR
;
A
#
# COMPACT_ATOMS: atom_id res chain seq x y z
N MET A 1 -56.01 -6.91 8.88
CA MET A 1 -54.95 -6.39 9.77
C MET A 1 -53.70 -7.28 9.80
N GLY A 2 -53.80 -8.59 10.01
CA GLY A 2 -52.63 -9.50 10.01
C GLY A 2 -51.82 -9.51 8.70
N GLN A 3 -52.48 -9.41 7.53
CA GLN A 3 -51.80 -9.38 6.23
C GLN A 3 -50.96 -8.10 6.01
N GLN A 4 -51.44 -6.93 6.45
CA GLN A 4 -50.67 -5.67 6.33
C GLN A 4 -49.49 -5.62 7.30
N GLN A 5 -49.65 -6.17 8.51
CA GLN A 5 -48.55 -6.27 9.47
C GLN A 5 -47.45 -7.22 8.98
N LEU A 6 -47.82 -8.35 8.38
CA LEU A 6 -46.86 -9.27 7.75
C LEU A 6 -46.07 -8.60 6.62
N LEU A 7 -46.72 -7.79 5.79
CA LEU A 7 -46.05 -7.05 4.71
C LEU A 7 -45.08 -5.99 5.23
N LEU A 8 -45.42 -5.29 6.31
CA LEU A 8 -44.54 -4.28 6.91
C LEU A 8 -43.29 -4.92 7.56
N ILE A 9 -43.46 -6.07 8.22
CA ILE A 9 -42.33 -6.82 8.78
C ILE A 9 -41.41 -7.32 7.66
N LEU A 10 -41.98 -7.86 6.58
CA LEU A 10 -41.22 -8.32 5.42
C LEU A 10 -40.39 -7.19 4.80
N LEU A 11 -41.01 -6.01 4.61
CA LEU A 11 -40.32 -4.84 4.08
C LEU A 11 -39.16 -4.42 4.98
N GLY A 12 -39.35 -4.41 6.31
CA GLY A 12 -38.29 -4.10 7.26
C GLY A 12 -37.09 -5.05 7.16
N ILE A 13 -37.34 -6.35 7.05
CA ILE A 13 -36.27 -7.36 6.94
C ILE A 13 -35.49 -7.21 5.63
N VAL A 14 -36.18 -6.93 4.51
CA VAL A 14 -35.53 -6.70 3.22
C VAL A 14 -34.57 -5.50 3.30
N VAL A 15 -34.99 -4.40 3.90
CA VAL A 15 -34.15 -3.20 4.06
C VAL A 15 -32.93 -3.49 4.94
N VAL A 16 -33.11 -4.16 6.07
CA VAL A 16 -32.00 -4.53 6.98
C VAL A 16 -31.01 -5.47 6.28
N GLY A 17 -31.50 -6.44 5.50
CA GLY A 17 -30.65 -7.36 4.75
C GLY A 17 -29.74 -6.65 3.75
N ILE A 18 -30.29 -5.70 2.99
CA ILE A 18 -29.50 -4.90 2.03
C ILE A 18 -28.49 -4.01 2.77
N ALA A 19 -28.89 -3.38 3.88
CA ALA A 19 -28.02 -2.51 4.66
C ALA A 19 -26.78 -3.26 5.20
N ILE A 20 -26.96 -4.49 5.71
CA ILE A 20 -25.85 -5.33 6.16
C ILE A 20 -24.93 -5.70 4.99
N PHE A 21 -25.50 -6.10 3.86
CA PHE A 21 -24.71 -6.47 2.68
C PHE A 21 -23.85 -5.30 2.19
N VAL A 22 -24.43 -4.10 2.05
CA VAL A 22 -23.68 -2.91 1.64
C VAL A 22 -22.64 -2.53 2.69
N GLY A 23 -22.99 -2.57 3.97
CA GLY A 23 -22.08 -2.24 5.08
C GLY A 23 -20.82 -3.10 5.09
N ILE A 24 -20.96 -4.42 4.89
CA ILE A 24 -19.82 -5.34 4.82
C ILE A 24 -18.93 -5.03 3.60
N ASN A 25 -19.53 -4.78 2.43
CA ASN A 25 -18.77 -4.45 1.23
C ASN A 25 -17.99 -3.15 1.39
N LEU A 26 -18.61 -2.12 1.96
CA LEU A 26 -17.96 -0.84 2.25
C LEU A 26 -16.83 -1.00 3.28
N PHE A 27 -17.04 -1.78 4.34
CA PHE A 27 -16.01 -2.03 5.34
C PHE A 27 -14.78 -2.70 4.72
N ARG A 28 -14.98 -3.73 3.88
CA ARG A 28 -13.89 -4.39 3.14
C ARG A 28 -13.16 -3.43 2.22
N ALA A 29 -13.89 -2.64 1.43
CA ALA A 29 -13.29 -1.64 0.53
C ALA A 29 -12.42 -0.62 1.30
N ASN A 30 -12.88 -0.13 2.46
CA ASN A 30 -12.11 0.79 3.30
C ASN A 30 -10.86 0.13 3.90
N ALA A 31 -10.95 -1.14 4.33
CA ALA A 31 -9.79 -1.87 4.84
C ALA A 31 -8.69 -2.01 3.77
N ILE A 32 -9.09 -2.39 2.54
CA ILE A 32 -8.20 -2.50 1.38
C ILE A 32 -7.51 -1.17 1.08
N GLU A 33 -8.29 -0.09 1.03
CA GLU A 33 -7.77 1.25 0.73
C GLU A 33 -6.82 1.75 1.83
N THR A 34 -7.14 1.49 3.10
CA THR A 34 -6.26 1.82 4.23
C THR A 34 -4.92 1.10 4.10
N LYS A 35 -4.92 -0.18 3.73
CA LYS A 35 -3.69 -0.95 3.51
C LYS A 35 -2.88 -0.44 2.34
N ARG A 36 -3.52 -0.09 1.23
CA ARG A 36 -2.86 0.55 0.09
C ARG A 36 -2.15 1.84 0.49
N ASN A 37 -2.83 2.67 1.30
CA ASN A 37 -2.26 3.91 1.80
C ASN A 37 -1.08 3.66 2.75
N ASN A 38 -1.17 2.67 3.64
CA ASN A 38 -0.06 2.30 4.52
C ASN A 38 1.17 1.83 3.73
N VAL A 39 0.99 0.92 2.76
CA VAL A 39 2.09 0.43 1.91
C VAL A 39 2.72 1.59 1.13
N THR A 40 1.89 2.49 0.59
CA THR A 40 2.35 3.68 -0.14
C THR A 40 3.14 4.62 0.77
N ASN A 41 2.70 4.86 2.00
CA ASN A 41 3.41 5.71 2.96
C ASN A 41 4.78 5.13 3.33
N GLU A 42 4.88 3.81 3.51
CA GLU A 42 6.18 3.14 3.76
C GLU A 42 7.10 3.26 2.53
N LEU A 43 6.57 3.10 1.32
CA LEU A 43 7.34 3.33 0.08
C LEU A 43 7.84 4.76 -0.06
N VAL A 44 7.03 5.75 0.28
CA VAL A 44 7.44 7.17 0.26
C VAL A 44 8.55 7.43 1.29
N ASN A 45 8.47 6.80 2.46
CA ASN A 45 9.54 6.87 3.46
C ASN A 45 10.85 6.26 2.92
N LEU A 46 10.78 5.06 2.33
CA LEU A 46 11.93 4.41 1.68
C LEU A 46 12.50 5.24 0.53
N ALA A 47 11.65 5.87 -0.27
CA ALA A 47 12.07 6.77 -1.34
C ALA A 47 12.84 7.98 -0.81
N SER A 48 12.36 8.60 0.27
CA SER A 48 13.09 9.69 0.93
C SER A 48 14.45 9.23 1.44
N MET A 49 14.54 8.04 2.03
CA MET A 49 15.82 7.48 2.48
C MET A 49 16.79 7.21 1.32
N ALA A 50 16.29 6.72 0.18
CA ALA A 50 17.11 6.51 -1.01
C ALA A 50 17.64 7.85 -1.57
N GLN A 51 16.79 8.88 -1.63
CA GLN A 51 17.22 10.23 -2.06
C GLN A 51 18.25 10.83 -1.10
N GLN A 52 18.05 10.67 0.21
CA GLN A 52 19.03 11.10 1.20
C GLN A 52 20.37 10.39 1.02
N TYR A 53 20.38 9.08 0.74
CA TYR A 53 21.60 8.34 0.43
C TYR A 53 22.28 8.92 -0.81
N TYR A 54 21.54 9.16 -1.90
CA TYR A 54 22.08 9.75 -3.12
C TYR A 54 22.77 11.11 -2.88
N MET A 55 22.17 11.98 -2.06
CA MET A 55 22.71 13.31 -1.78
C MET A 55 23.89 13.31 -0.80
N ARG A 56 23.98 12.30 0.08
CA ARG A 56 25.06 12.22 1.07
C ARG A 56 26.40 11.85 0.40
N PRO A 57 27.52 12.47 0.79
CA PRO A 57 28.84 12.09 0.29
C PRO A 57 29.27 10.73 0.84
N ASN A 58 30.10 10.02 0.08
CA ASN A 58 30.64 8.69 0.42
C ASN A 58 31.39 8.67 1.76
N SER A 59 32.03 9.78 2.16
CA SER A 59 32.69 9.93 3.45
C SER A 59 31.74 9.83 4.66
N LEU A 60 30.44 10.00 4.45
CA LEU A 60 29.38 9.88 5.46
C LEU A 60 28.50 8.65 5.22
N GLY A 61 28.95 7.69 4.41
CA GLY A 61 28.19 6.48 4.06
C GLY A 61 27.04 6.72 3.08
N GLY A 62 27.10 7.79 2.29
CA GLY A 62 26.16 8.06 1.20
C GLY A 62 26.66 7.59 -0.17
N GLY A 63 25.85 7.83 -1.20
CA GLY A 63 26.08 7.37 -2.55
C GLY A 63 26.86 8.34 -3.45
N SER A 64 27.21 9.55 -2.98
CA SER A 64 27.94 10.56 -3.77
C SER A 64 27.32 10.78 -5.18
N ARG A 65 26.01 11.02 -5.25
CA ARG A 65 25.24 11.14 -6.50
C ARG A 65 25.11 9.83 -7.30
N SER A 66 25.13 8.71 -6.61
CA SER A 66 24.75 7.40 -7.15
C SER A 66 23.83 6.71 -6.17
N PHE A 67 22.86 5.96 -6.66
CA PHE A 67 22.09 5.06 -5.80
C PHE A 67 22.78 3.71 -5.58
N THR A 68 23.89 3.43 -6.28
CA THR A 68 24.64 2.18 -6.13
C THR A 68 25.03 1.95 -4.67
N GLY A 69 24.72 0.75 -4.16
CA GLY A 69 24.97 0.36 -2.77
C GLY A 69 23.88 0.75 -1.78
N TRP A 70 22.83 1.47 -2.22
CA TRP A 70 21.66 1.67 -1.39
C TRP A 70 20.94 0.34 -1.16
N ILE A 71 20.56 0.10 0.09
CA ILE A 71 19.79 -1.07 0.50
C ILE A 71 18.63 -0.63 1.38
N ILE A 72 17.54 -1.40 1.34
CA ILE A 72 16.44 -1.23 2.28
C ILE A 72 16.95 -1.67 3.67
N PRO A 73 16.76 -0.86 4.73
CA PRO A 73 17.07 -1.29 6.10
C PRO A 73 16.36 -2.60 6.43
N SER A 74 17.04 -3.55 7.06
CA SER A 74 16.50 -4.90 7.31
C SER A 74 15.16 -4.90 8.05
N GLU A 75 14.95 -3.93 8.94
CA GLU A 75 13.72 -3.72 9.71
C GLU A 75 12.51 -3.30 8.84
N LEU A 76 12.78 -2.73 7.65
CA LEU A 76 11.77 -2.24 6.71
C LEU A 76 11.59 -3.17 5.50
N VAL A 77 12.38 -4.24 5.39
CA VAL A 77 12.19 -5.26 4.34
C VAL A 77 10.90 -6.05 4.56
N VAL A 78 10.55 -6.31 5.83
CA VAL A 78 9.29 -6.95 6.21
C VAL A 78 8.67 -6.16 7.34
N THR A 79 7.50 -5.60 7.11
CA THR A 79 6.74 -4.84 8.10
C THR A 79 5.40 -5.52 8.39
N ALA A 80 4.64 -4.96 9.34
CA ALA A 80 3.27 -5.40 9.58
C ALA A 80 2.32 -5.09 8.41
N ASN A 81 2.74 -4.27 7.44
CA ASN A 81 1.94 -3.88 6.29
C ASN A 81 2.32 -4.64 5.02
N GLY A 82 3.56 -5.08 4.87
CA GLY A 82 3.99 -5.79 3.67
C GLY A 82 5.45 -6.20 3.62
N HIS A 83 5.85 -6.66 2.45
CA HIS A 83 7.23 -6.98 2.10
C HIS A 83 7.74 -6.04 1.00
N TYR A 84 8.97 -5.55 1.16
CA TYR A 84 9.56 -4.53 0.31
C TYR A 84 10.84 -5.05 -0.34
N THR A 85 10.93 -4.83 -1.64
CA THR A 85 12.08 -5.21 -2.46
C THR A 85 12.55 -4.01 -3.27
N SER A 86 13.85 -3.93 -3.56
CA SER A 86 14.41 -2.86 -4.37
C SER A 86 15.24 -3.40 -5.54
N VAL A 87 15.20 -2.68 -6.65
CA VAL A 87 16.08 -2.81 -7.80
C VAL A 87 16.81 -1.50 -7.95
N VAL A 88 18.13 -1.53 -7.76
CA VAL A 88 18.97 -0.35 -7.69
C VAL A 88 19.77 -0.21 -8.99
N ALA A 89 19.63 0.94 -9.64
CA ALA A 89 20.51 1.40 -10.71
C ALA A 89 21.39 2.56 -10.19
N SER A 90 22.28 3.11 -11.02
CA SER A 90 23.11 4.27 -10.59
C SER A 90 22.30 5.56 -10.48
N ASP A 91 21.32 5.73 -11.35
CA ASP A 91 20.51 6.94 -11.56
C ASP A 91 19.10 6.85 -10.98
N GLN A 92 18.66 5.63 -10.62
CA GLN A 92 17.32 5.39 -10.12
C GLN A 92 17.28 4.20 -9.16
N VAL A 93 16.30 4.19 -8.24
CA VAL A 93 15.89 2.99 -7.50
C VAL A 93 14.43 2.71 -7.78
N GLU A 94 14.10 1.47 -8.12
CA GLU A 94 12.72 0.98 -8.13
C GLU A 94 12.47 0.20 -6.85
N ILE A 95 11.45 0.58 -6.08
CA ILE A 95 11.07 -0.10 -4.84
C ILE A 95 9.66 -0.65 -5.03
N THR A 96 9.48 -1.94 -4.79
CA THR A 96 8.18 -2.62 -4.89
C THR A 96 7.77 -3.10 -3.51
N GLY A 97 6.59 -2.66 -3.07
CA GLY A 97 5.94 -3.08 -1.83
C GLY A 97 4.74 -3.97 -2.13
N VAL A 98 4.71 -5.15 -1.52
CA VAL A 98 3.61 -6.12 -1.60
C VAL A 98 2.94 -6.21 -0.23
N GLY A 99 1.66 -5.89 -0.17
CA GLY A 99 0.86 -6.00 1.04
C GLY A 99 0.75 -7.45 1.52
N ASN A 100 0.72 -7.64 2.84
CA ASN A 100 0.64 -8.98 3.44
C ASN A 100 -0.77 -9.60 3.43
N GLU A 101 -1.80 -8.80 3.21
CA GLU A 101 -3.19 -9.25 3.19
C GLU A 101 -3.69 -9.49 1.77
N VAL A 102 -4.30 -10.65 1.56
CA VAL A 102 -4.99 -10.99 0.31
C VAL A 102 -6.30 -10.22 0.24
N VAL A 103 -6.43 -9.41 -0.80
CA VAL A 103 -7.55 -8.50 -1.02
C VAL A 103 -8.63 -9.13 -1.91
N THR A 104 -8.27 -9.92 -2.91
CA THR A 104 -9.23 -10.59 -3.80
C THR A 104 -8.65 -11.87 -4.37
N ASN A 105 -9.28 -13.03 -4.12
CA ASN A 105 -8.97 -14.31 -4.80
C ASN A 105 -7.46 -14.63 -4.94
N ASN A 106 -6.67 -14.39 -3.88
CA ASN A 106 -5.20 -14.53 -3.79
C ASN A 106 -4.32 -13.35 -4.22
N ASP A 107 -4.87 -12.22 -4.68
CA ASP A 107 -4.09 -11.01 -4.98
C ASP A 107 -3.95 -10.08 -3.76
N SER A 108 -2.72 -9.67 -3.48
CA SER A 108 -2.38 -8.64 -2.50
C SER A 108 -2.21 -7.27 -3.16
N VAL A 109 -2.40 -6.20 -2.40
CA VAL A 109 -2.09 -4.83 -2.86
C VAL A 109 -0.61 -4.74 -3.24
N THR A 110 -0.30 -4.28 -4.44
CA THR A 110 1.07 -4.12 -4.91
C THR A 110 1.28 -2.69 -5.40
N VAL A 111 2.23 -2.01 -4.77
CA VAL A 111 2.59 -0.63 -5.12
C VAL A 111 4.06 -0.59 -5.47
N LYS A 112 4.39 0.17 -6.51
CA LYS A 112 5.77 0.41 -6.94
C LYS A 112 6.04 1.90 -6.85
N ILE A 113 7.24 2.26 -6.40
CA ILE A 113 7.73 3.63 -6.44
C ILE A 113 9.06 3.65 -7.19
N GLN A 114 9.16 4.56 -8.14
CA GLN A 114 10.37 4.85 -8.88
C GLN A 114 10.99 6.10 -8.30
N VAL A 115 12.22 5.99 -7.81
CA VAL A 115 12.94 7.05 -7.10
C VAL A 115 14.07 7.55 -7.97
N ASN A 116 13.99 8.82 -8.34
CA ASN A 116 15.03 9.59 -9.02
C ASN A 116 15.73 10.53 -8.01
N PRO A 117 16.85 11.16 -8.36
CA PRO A 117 17.62 12.02 -7.46
C PRO A 117 16.83 13.14 -6.78
N THR A 118 15.84 13.70 -7.48
CA THR A 118 15.07 14.87 -7.03
C THR A 118 13.56 14.65 -7.02
N SER A 119 13.09 13.51 -7.54
CA SER A 119 11.67 13.19 -7.64
C SER A 119 11.43 11.71 -7.40
N PHE A 120 10.21 11.33 -7.06
CA PHE A 120 9.79 9.95 -7.09
C PHE A 120 8.37 9.88 -7.66
N THR A 121 8.06 8.77 -8.32
CA THR A 121 6.77 8.51 -8.94
C THR A 121 6.21 7.22 -8.39
N THR A 122 5.00 7.28 -7.83
CA THR A 122 4.29 6.10 -7.33
C THR A 122 3.39 5.55 -8.44
N ILE A 123 3.49 4.25 -8.70
CA ILE A 123 2.66 3.50 -9.62
C ILE A 123 1.97 2.41 -8.81
N ILE A 124 0.64 2.50 -8.68
CA ILE A 124 -0.17 1.46 -8.07
C ILE A 124 -0.39 0.39 -9.15
N ILE A 125 0.08 -0.83 -8.89
CA ILE A 125 0.01 -1.92 -9.87
C ILE A 125 -1.30 -2.70 -9.70
N ARG A 126 -1.68 -3.01 -8.45
CA ARG A 126 -2.90 -3.76 -8.08
C ARG A 126 -3.41 -3.31 -6.71
#